data_AF-A0A5C7S5W9-F1
#
_entry.id   AF-A0A5C7S5W9-F1
#
_cell.length_a   1.000
_cell.length_b   1.000
_cell.length_c   1.000
_cell.angle_alpha   90.00
_cell.angle_beta   90.00
_cell.angle_gamma   90.00
#
_symmetry.space_group_name_H-M   'P 1'
#
loop_
_entity.id
_entity.type
_entity.pdbx_description
1 polymer ?
#
loop_
_entity_poly.entity_id
_entity_poly.type
_entity_poly.pdbx_seq_one_letter_code
_entity_poly.pdbx_strand_id
1 'polypeptide(L)'
;MRPFLHVGGRDYLRCEACEATFLHPAQRPAADAECAEYRLHRNDPEDPGYRRFLARLVDPLRIRLAPAAQGLDYGCGPGPALAAMLREAGHPMRVWDPFFAPDPDALARRYDFVTCTEVVEHFHAPAAEFARLDGLLRPGGWLGITTCLQTEDARFAAWHYRRDPTHVVFYRAATFRVIAARFGWRCELPAKDVVLLHKPAPPAAAAPCLSPPNPDRESPCATKPSSTTSPTASPRSA
;
A
#
# COMPACT_ATOMS: atom_id res chain seq x y z
N MET A 1 6.04 18.67 -19.38
CA MET A 1 5.01 17.82 -20.01
C MET A 1 4.96 18.26 -21.45
N ARG A 2 4.93 17.31 -22.38
CA ARG A 2 4.90 17.59 -23.82
C ARG A 2 3.67 16.94 -24.47
N PRO A 3 3.18 17.44 -25.61
CA PRO A 3 2.23 16.71 -26.44
C PRO A 3 2.77 15.32 -26.79
N PHE A 4 1.89 14.32 -26.79
CA PHE A 4 2.22 12.94 -27.13
C PHE A 4 1.47 12.46 -28.36
N LEU A 5 0.14 12.47 -28.32
CA LEU A 5 -0.70 11.97 -29.39
C LEU A 5 -2.08 12.62 -29.34
N HIS A 6 -2.64 12.94 -30.51
CA HIS A 6 -4.06 13.20 -30.67
C HIS A 6 -4.71 11.97 -31.34
N VAL A 7 -5.72 11.38 -30.72
CA VAL A 7 -6.43 10.22 -31.28
C VAL A 7 -7.86 10.14 -30.77
N GLY A 8 -8.82 9.90 -31.67
CA GLY A 8 -10.23 9.77 -31.31
C GLY A 8 -10.81 11.01 -30.63
N GLY A 9 -10.37 12.21 -31.04
CA GLY A 9 -10.81 13.48 -30.46
C GLY A 9 -10.24 13.78 -29.07
N ARG A 10 -9.29 12.98 -28.59
CA ARG A 10 -8.64 13.15 -27.28
C ARG A 10 -7.17 13.48 -27.43
N ASP A 11 -6.71 14.40 -26.59
CA ASP A 11 -5.33 14.86 -26.52
C ASP A 11 -4.62 14.17 -25.36
N TYR A 12 -3.48 13.56 -25.68
CA TYR A 12 -2.64 12.90 -24.70
C TYR A 12 -1.31 13.64 -24.56
N LEU A 13 -0.87 13.77 -23.31
CA LEU A 13 0.38 14.41 -22.91
C LEU A 13 1.34 13.37 -22.35
N ARG A 14 2.65 13.58 -22.51
CA ARG A 14 3.70 12.73 -21.94
C ARG A 14 4.48 13.52 -20.89
N CYS A 15 4.65 12.93 -19.71
CA CYS A 15 5.63 13.42 -18.75
C CYS A 15 7.04 13.09 -19.23
N GLU A 16 7.92 14.09 -19.23
CA GLU A 16 9.30 13.95 -19.67
C GLU A 16 10.20 13.33 -18.60
N ALA A 17 9.77 13.36 -17.33
CA ALA A 17 10.55 12.82 -16.22
C ALA A 17 10.31 11.32 -15.97
N CYS A 18 9.07 10.84 -16.14
CA CYS A 18 8.70 9.46 -15.79
C CYS A 18 8.02 8.69 -16.92
N GLU A 19 7.89 9.29 -18.09
CA GLU A 19 7.22 8.73 -19.27
C GLU A 19 5.74 8.32 -19.11
N ALA A 20 5.07 8.70 -18.02
CA ALA A 20 3.62 8.53 -17.92
C ALA A 20 2.89 9.30 -19.02
N THR A 21 1.88 8.68 -19.61
CA THR A 21 0.97 9.33 -20.55
C THR A 21 -0.31 9.75 -19.81
N PHE A 22 -0.81 10.94 -20.08
CA PHE A 22 -1.99 11.50 -19.43
C PHE A 22 -3.01 11.91 -20.48
N LEU A 23 -4.29 11.70 -20.20
CA LEU A 23 -5.36 12.43 -20.89
C LEU A 23 -5.28 13.91 -20.48
N HIS A 24 -5.47 14.81 -21.44
CA HIS A 24 -5.48 16.25 -21.19
C HIS A 24 -6.48 16.58 -20.06
N PRO A 25 -6.11 17.37 -19.04
CA PRO A 25 -6.95 17.60 -17.87
C PRO A 25 -8.37 18.10 -18.17
N ALA A 26 -8.54 18.92 -19.19
CA ALA A 26 -9.84 19.44 -19.63
C ALA A 26 -10.77 18.38 -20.26
N GLN A 27 -10.26 17.18 -20.58
CA GLN A 27 -11.02 16.10 -21.22
C GLN A 27 -11.32 14.92 -20.29
N ARG A 28 -11.01 15.06 -19.00
CA ARG A 28 -11.28 14.03 -18.00
C ARG A 28 -12.78 13.95 -17.71
N PRO A 29 -13.31 12.75 -17.42
CA PRO A 29 -14.70 12.60 -17.03
C PRO A 29 -14.99 13.34 -15.72
N ALA A 30 -16.24 13.74 -15.55
CA ALA A 30 -16.75 14.20 -14.26
C ALA A 30 -17.00 12.99 -13.34
N ALA A 31 -17.02 13.22 -12.03
CA ALA A 31 -17.10 12.16 -11.02
C ALA A 31 -18.38 11.31 -11.13
N ASP A 32 -19.50 11.89 -11.57
CA ASP A 32 -20.75 11.17 -11.82
C ASP A 32 -20.64 10.21 -13.01
N ALA A 33 -19.97 10.64 -14.09
CA ALA A 33 -19.68 9.80 -15.25
C ALA A 33 -18.70 8.67 -14.90
N GLU A 34 -17.66 8.94 -14.11
CA GLU A 34 -16.75 7.90 -13.60
C GLU A 34 -17.51 6.85 -12.78
N CYS A 35 -18.31 7.30 -11.81
CA CYS A 35 -19.10 6.43 -10.96
C CYS A 35 -20.12 5.59 -11.76
N ALA A 36 -20.71 6.16 -12.81
CA ALA A 36 -21.60 5.43 -13.71
C ALA A 36 -20.87 4.30 -14.45
N GLU A 37 -19.66 4.56 -14.96
CA GLU A 37 -18.83 3.53 -15.61
C GLU A 37 -18.41 2.44 -14.62
N TYR A 38 -17.93 2.80 -13.42
CA TYR A 38 -17.49 1.83 -12.42
C TYR A 38 -18.60 0.87 -11.98
N ARG A 39 -19.86 1.28 -12.03
CA ARG A 39 -21.01 0.39 -11.76
C ARG A 39 -21.23 -0.69 -12.82
N LEU A 40 -20.67 -0.52 -14.02
CA LEU A 40 -20.72 -1.53 -15.09
C LEU A 40 -19.69 -2.64 -14.88
N HIS A 41 -18.68 -2.43 -14.03
CA HIS A 41 -17.66 -3.42 -13.74
C HIS A 41 -18.25 -4.61 -12.97
N ARG A 42 -17.93 -5.82 -13.43
CA ARG A 42 -18.31 -7.08 -12.78
C ARG A 42 -17.16 -7.57 -11.90
N ASN A 43 -17.13 -7.09 -10.66
CA ASN A 43 -16.11 -7.43 -9.67
C ASN A 43 -16.65 -8.48 -8.68
N ASP A 44 -17.17 -9.59 -9.19
CA ASP A 44 -17.79 -10.64 -8.36
C ASP A 44 -16.71 -11.40 -7.55
N PRO A 45 -16.72 -11.33 -6.20
CA PRO A 45 -15.75 -12.03 -5.36
C PRO A 45 -15.78 -13.56 -5.49
N GLU A 46 -16.88 -14.11 -6.00
CA GLU A 46 -17.07 -15.55 -6.20
C GLU A 46 -16.67 -16.01 -7.61
N ASP A 47 -16.42 -15.08 -8.56
CA ASP A 47 -15.97 -15.42 -9.91
C ASP A 47 -14.54 -15.99 -9.89
N PRO A 48 -14.32 -17.28 -10.25
CA PRO A 48 -12.99 -17.89 -10.23
C PRO A 48 -12.01 -17.27 -11.23
N GLY A 49 -12.52 -16.73 -12.35
CA GLY A 49 -11.76 -15.98 -13.33
C GLY A 49 -11.25 -14.65 -12.75
N TYR A 50 -12.12 -13.92 -12.06
CA TYR A 50 -11.73 -12.66 -11.42
C TYR A 50 -10.76 -12.88 -10.26
N ARG A 51 -11.01 -13.88 -9.40
CA ARG A 51 -10.07 -14.26 -8.33
C ARG A 51 -8.70 -14.67 -8.90
N ARG A 52 -8.66 -15.40 -10.03
CA ARG A 52 -7.40 -15.74 -10.71
C ARG A 52 -6.68 -14.51 -11.28
N PHE A 53 -7.43 -13.52 -11.78
CA PHE A 53 -6.85 -12.24 -12.19
C PHE A 53 -6.18 -11.54 -10.99
N LEU A 54 -6.89 -11.42 -9.86
CA LEU A 54 -6.38 -10.79 -8.64
C LEU A 54 -5.23 -11.58 -7.99
N ALA A 55 -5.22 -12.91 -8.11
CA ALA A 55 -4.16 -13.78 -7.60
C ALA A 55 -2.78 -13.40 -8.15
N ARG A 56 -2.71 -12.83 -9.37
CA ARG A 56 -1.47 -12.31 -9.96
C ARG A 56 -0.79 -11.25 -9.09
N LEU A 57 -1.57 -10.47 -8.33
CA LEU A 57 -1.04 -9.53 -7.33
C LEU A 57 -0.92 -10.18 -5.95
N VAL A 58 -1.97 -10.89 -5.50
CA VAL A 58 -2.04 -11.44 -4.15
C VAL A 58 -0.89 -12.41 -3.86
N ASP A 59 -0.57 -13.31 -4.79
CA ASP A 59 0.40 -14.37 -4.58
C ASP A 59 1.86 -13.88 -4.46
N PRO A 60 2.36 -12.96 -5.30
CA PRO A 60 3.66 -12.38 -5.03
C PRO A 60 3.61 -11.47 -3.80
N LEU A 61 2.53 -10.71 -3.55
CA LEU A 61 2.46 -9.83 -2.38
C LEU A 61 2.55 -10.62 -1.07
N ARG A 62 1.76 -11.70 -0.89
CA ARG A 62 1.73 -12.48 0.37
C ARG A 62 3.10 -13.02 0.79
N ILE A 63 3.97 -13.35 -0.17
CA ILE A 63 5.32 -13.88 0.10
C ILE A 63 6.17 -12.84 0.86
N ARG A 64 5.83 -11.55 0.74
CA ARG A 64 6.55 -10.42 1.34
C ARG A 64 5.94 -9.95 2.66
N LEU A 65 4.72 -10.39 2.98
CA LEU A 65 3.99 -9.93 4.15
C LEU A 65 4.33 -10.77 5.37
N ALA A 66 4.48 -10.10 6.52
CA ALA A 66 4.49 -10.79 7.80
C ALA A 66 3.12 -11.43 8.09
N PRO A 67 3.06 -12.50 8.90
CA PRO A 67 1.80 -13.06 9.36
C PRO A 67 0.89 -11.99 9.97
N ALA A 68 -0.40 -12.01 9.64
CA ALA A 68 -1.39 -11.05 10.12
C ALA A 68 -1.06 -9.56 9.86
N ALA A 69 -0.25 -9.25 8.83
CA ALA A 69 -0.03 -7.88 8.38
C ALA A 69 -1.36 -7.15 8.11
N GLN A 70 -1.45 -5.88 8.52
CA GLN A 70 -2.64 -5.05 8.36
C GLN A 70 -2.64 -4.36 6.99
N GLY A 71 -3.69 -4.60 6.21
CA GLY A 71 -3.82 -4.11 4.84
C GLY A 71 -4.95 -3.11 4.63
N LEU A 72 -4.80 -2.29 3.60
CA LEU A 72 -5.86 -1.47 3.02
C LEU A 72 -6.04 -1.80 1.54
N ASP A 73 -7.27 -2.04 1.13
CA ASP A 73 -7.65 -2.06 -0.29
C ASP A 73 -8.14 -0.66 -0.71
N TYR A 74 -7.31 0.06 -1.47
CA TYR A 74 -7.51 1.46 -1.85
C TYR A 74 -8.08 1.55 -3.27
N GLY A 75 -9.31 2.06 -3.38
CA GLY A 75 -10.12 2.01 -4.60
C GLY A 75 -10.81 0.65 -4.76
N CYS A 76 -11.38 0.12 -3.69
CA CYS A 76 -11.89 -1.25 -3.64
C CYS A 76 -13.12 -1.51 -4.53
N GLY A 77 -13.77 -0.46 -5.04
CA GLY A 77 -15.00 -0.58 -5.81
C GLY A 77 -16.19 -1.17 -5.01
N PRO A 78 -17.26 -1.60 -5.70
CA PRO A 78 -18.48 -2.11 -5.06
C PRO A 78 -18.36 -3.55 -4.53
N GLY A 79 -17.33 -4.30 -4.94
CA GLY A 79 -17.11 -5.71 -4.59
C GLY A 79 -15.65 -5.98 -4.26
N PRO A 80 -15.20 -5.83 -3.00
CA PRO A 80 -13.80 -5.85 -2.62
C PRO A 80 -13.23 -7.29 -2.53
N ALA A 81 -13.23 -7.99 -3.66
CA ALA A 81 -12.79 -9.39 -3.79
C ALA A 81 -11.33 -9.58 -3.34
N LEU A 82 -10.45 -8.62 -3.65
CA LEU A 82 -9.05 -8.66 -3.23
C LEU A 82 -8.92 -8.65 -1.70
N ALA A 83 -9.66 -7.75 -1.03
CA ALA A 83 -9.70 -7.71 0.42
C ALA A 83 -10.24 -9.01 1.02
N ALA A 84 -11.23 -9.66 0.40
CA ALA A 84 -11.72 -10.98 0.82
C ALA A 84 -10.62 -12.05 0.72
N MET A 85 -9.95 -12.16 -0.43
CA MET A 85 -8.84 -13.11 -0.65
C MET A 85 -7.69 -12.92 0.35
N LEU A 86 -7.37 -11.68 0.72
CA LEU A 86 -6.33 -11.39 1.71
C LEU A 86 -6.77 -11.66 3.15
N ARG A 87 -8.05 -11.45 3.48
CA ARG A 87 -8.62 -11.88 4.77
C ARG A 87 -8.59 -13.39 4.94
N GLU A 88 -8.98 -14.14 3.91
CA GLU A 88 -8.89 -15.60 3.87
C GLU A 88 -7.45 -16.08 4.04
N ALA A 89 -6.47 -15.30 3.55
CA ALA A 89 -5.04 -15.54 3.76
C ALA A 89 -4.52 -15.17 5.17
N GLY A 90 -5.38 -14.70 6.08
CA GLY A 90 -5.05 -14.36 7.45
C GLY A 90 -4.62 -12.91 7.68
N HIS A 91 -4.80 -12.01 6.70
CA HIS A 91 -4.46 -10.58 6.84
C HIS A 91 -5.70 -9.74 7.19
N PRO A 92 -5.70 -8.98 8.29
CA PRO A 92 -6.76 -8.01 8.56
C PRO A 92 -6.80 -6.93 7.47
N MET A 93 -7.95 -6.77 6.82
CA MET A 93 -8.13 -5.79 5.74
C MET A 93 -9.15 -4.71 6.09
N ARG A 94 -8.80 -3.46 5.79
CA ARG A 94 -9.72 -2.36 5.57
C ARG A 94 -9.93 -2.14 4.07
N VAL A 95 -11.00 -1.46 3.72
CA VAL A 95 -11.34 -1.08 2.34
C VAL A 95 -11.64 0.40 2.31
N TRP A 96 -11.32 1.06 1.20
CA TRP A 96 -11.68 2.44 0.96
C TRP A 96 -11.93 2.66 -0.52
N ASP A 97 -12.97 3.41 -0.84
CA ASP A 97 -13.28 3.86 -2.19
C ASP A 97 -14.10 5.16 -2.11
N PRO A 98 -13.80 6.20 -2.92
CA PRO A 98 -14.49 7.47 -2.83
C PRO A 98 -15.99 7.41 -3.13
N PHE A 99 -16.46 6.40 -3.88
CA PHE A 99 -17.86 6.23 -4.26
C PHE A 99 -18.55 5.11 -3.50
N PHE A 100 -17.86 4.00 -3.27
CA PHE A 100 -18.47 2.76 -2.78
C PHE A 100 -18.15 2.44 -1.30
N ALA A 101 -17.06 3.00 -0.75
CA ALA A 101 -16.66 2.80 0.65
C ALA A 101 -15.90 4.04 1.20
N PRO A 102 -16.55 5.22 1.31
CA PRO A 102 -15.87 6.47 1.61
C PRO A 102 -15.60 6.66 3.11
N ASP A 103 -15.06 5.64 3.78
CA ASP A 103 -14.73 5.69 5.22
C ASP A 103 -13.45 6.53 5.45
N PRO A 104 -13.54 7.75 6.02
CA PRO A 104 -12.37 8.58 6.27
C PRO A 104 -11.41 7.95 7.30
N ASP A 105 -11.89 7.08 8.19
CA ASP A 105 -11.03 6.42 9.18
C ASP A 105 -10.05 5.45 8.53
N ALA A 106 -10.37 4.93 7.34
CA ALA A 106 -9.45 4.11 6.55
C ALA A 106 -8.23 4.93 6.10
N LEU A 107 -8.39 6.25 5.85
CA LEU A 107 -7.31 7.14 5.43
C LEU A 107 -6.54 7.78 6.60
N ALA A 108 -7.08 7.72 7.81
CA ALA A 108 -6.43 8.25 9.02
C ALA A 108 -5.41 7.28 9.67
N ARG A 109 -5.18 6.11 9.06
CA ARG A 109 -4.36 5.02 9.60
C ARG A 109 -3.14 4.75 8.74
N ARG A 110 -2.22 3.94 9.30
CA ARG A 110 -1.07 3.39 8.57
C ARG A 110 -1.10 1.88 8.54
N TYR A 111 -0.69 1.31 7.41
CA TYR A 111 -0.81 -0.09 7.07
C TYR A 111 0.56 -0.72 6.80
N ASP A 112 0.65 -2.02 7.06
CA ASP A 112 1.80 -2.83 6.67
C ASP A 112 1.81 -3.06 5.16
N PHE A 113 0.64 -3.00 4.51
CA PHE A 113 0.55 -2.93 3.06
C PHE A 113 -0.71 -2.22 2.57
N VAL A 114 -0.66 -1.72 1.34
CA VAL A 114 -1.78 -1.11 0.62
C VAL A 114 -1.88 -1.75 -0.76
N THR A 115 -3.09 -1.97 -1.25
CA THR A 115 -3.34 -2.49 -2.60
C THR A 115 -4.16 -1.50 -3.42
N CYS A 116 -3.86 -1.41 -4.72
CA CYS A 116 -4.59 -0.63 -5.72
C CYS A 116 -4.74 -1.47 -6.99
N THR A 117 -5.86 -2.17 -7.15
CA THR A 117 -6.10 -3.02 -8.33
C THR A 117 -7.03 -2.36 -9.31
N GLU A 118 -6.51 -1.97 -10.48
CA GLU A 118 -7.24 -1.19 -11.50
C GLU A 118 -7.77 0.13 -10.92
N VAL A 119 -6.86 0.93 -10.37
CA VAL A 119 -7.18 2.17 -9.64
C VAL A 119 -6.29 3.34 -10.07
N VAL A 120 -4.99 3.09 -10.22
CA VAL A 120 -4.00 4.15 -10.41
C VAL A 120 -4.14 4.87 -11.75
N GLU A 121 -4.72 4.22 -12.76
CA GLU A 121 -5.05 4.73 -14.08
C GLU A 121 -6.15 5.81 -14.04
N HIS A 122 -6.95 5.84 -12.98
CA HIS A 122 -8.04 6.80 -12.77
C HIS A 122 -7.57 8.04 -11.98
N PHE A 123 -6.31 8.09 -11.53
CA PHE A 123 -5.84 9.22 -10.73
C PHE A 123 -5.81 10.53 -11.52
N HIS A 124 -6.71 11.45 -11.17
CA HIS A 124 -6.69 12.81 -11.71
C HIS A 124 -5.45 13.60 -11.24
N ALA A 125 -4.94 13.32 -10.03
CA ALA A 125 -3.77 13.96 -9.45
C ALA A 125 -2.75 12.92 -8.93
N PRO A 126 -2.10 12.13 -9.82
CA PRO A 126 -1.34 10.95 -9.42
C PRO A 126 -0.16 11.27 -8.50
N ALA A 127 0.50 12.42 -8.66
CA ALA A 127 1.56 12.82 -7.75
C ALA A 127 1.06 13.00 -6.30
N ALA A 128 -0.14 13.56 -6.12
CA ALA A 128 -0.77 13.72 -4.81
C ALA A 128 -1.26 12.37 -4.27
N GLU A 129 -1.82 11.52 -5.12
CA GLU A 129 -2.28 10.19 -4.73
C GLU A 129 -1.12 9.28 -4.31
N PHE A 130 0.01 9.26 -5.02
CA PHE A 130 1.20 8.52 -4.57
C PHE A 130 1.79 9.09 -3.28
N ALA A 131 1.72 10.41 -3.05
CA ALA A 131 2.11 11.00 -1.77
C ALA A 131 1.18 10.58 -0.63
N ARG A 132 -0.13 10.47 -0.89
CA ARG A 132 -1.10 9.92 0.07
C ARG A 132 -0.78 8.45 0.37
N LEU A 133 -0.55 7.64 -0.65
CA LEU A 133 -0.19 6.22 -0.50
C LEU A 133 1.10 6.07 0.33
N ASP A 134 2.10 6.94 0.14
CA ASP A 134 3.28 6.97 1.02
C ASP A 134 2.94 7.27 2.49
N GLY A 135 2.02 8.21 2.72
CA GLY A 135 1.49 8.53 4.04
C GLY A 135 0.74 7.37 4.70
N LEU A 136 0.07 6.52 3.92
CA LEU A 136 -0.66 5.35 4.40
C LEU A 136 0.27 4.16 4.72
N LEU A 137 1.47 4.10 4.15
CA LEU A 137 2.42 3.02 4.42
C LEU A 137 3.20 3.26 5.71
N ARG A 138 3.32 2.21 6.52
CA ARG A 138 4.35 2.12 7.57
C ARG A 138 5.74 1.97 6.94
N PRO A 139 6.81 2.36 7.64
CA PRO A 139 8.15 1.95 7.24
C PRO A 139 8.26 0.42 7.22
N GLY A 140 8.84 -0.13 6.15
CA GLY A 140 8.82 -1.57 5.86
C GLY A 140 7.57 -2.04 5.12
N GLY A 141 6.64 -1.14 4.78
CA GLY A 141 5.36 -1.47 4.16
C GLY A 141 5.42 -1.66 2.65
N TRP A 142 4.42 -2.37 2.11
CA TRP A 142 4.31 -2.70 0.70
C TRP A 142 3.12 -2.02 0.02
N LEU A 143 3.30 -1.51 -1.19
CA LEU A 143 2.23 -1.09 -2.08
C LEU A 143 2.17 -2.04 -3.28
N GLY A 144 1.04 -2.73 -3.41
CA GLY A 144 0.74 -3.63 -4.51
C GLY A 144 -0.21 -2.98 -5.51
N ILE A 145 0.16 -2.97 -6.79
CA ILE A 145 -0.61 -2.30 -7.85
C ILE A 145 -0.87 -3.28 -8.99
N THR A 146 -2.09 -3.27 -9.54
CA THR A 146 -2.35 -3.74 -10.91
C THR A 146 -2.82 -2.59 -11.78
N THR A 147 -2.24 -2.52 -12.98
CA THR A 147 -2.66 -1.61 -14.06
C THR A 147 -2.00 -2.09 -15.34
N CYS A 148 -2.68 -1.98 -16.48
CA CYS A 148 -2.10 -2.40 -17.75
C CYS A 148 -0.95 -1.46 -18.16
N LEU A 149 0.27 -2.00 -18.23
CA LEU A 149 1.45 -1.18 -18.51
C LEU A 149 1.56 -0.89 -20.01
N GLN A 150 1.71 0.38 -20.35
CA GLN A 150 2.05 0.79 -21.70
C GLN A 150 3.47 0.31 -22.04
N THR A 151 3.62 -0.42 -23.15
CA THR A 151 4.93 -0.93 -23.61
C THR A 151 5.47 -0.19 -24.82
N GLU A 152 4.62 0.07 -25.81
CA GLU A 152 5.01 0.65 -27.10
C GLU A 152 4.13 1.87 -27.45
N ASP A 153 4.76 2.98 -27.84
CA ASP A 153 4.02 4.18 -28.26
C ASP A 153 3.19 3.95 -29.52
N ALA A 154 3.72 3.19 -30.49
CA ALA A 154 3.04 2.89 -31.75
C ALA A 154 1.69 2.17 -31.55
N ARG A 155 1.50 1.44 -30.45
CA ARG A 155 0.25 0.72 -30.16
C ARG A 155 -0.78 1.56 -29.42
N PHE A 156 -0.39 2.70 -28.85
CA PHE A 156 -1.24 3.47 -27.94
C PHE A 156 -2.57 3.90 -28.58
N ALA A 157 -2.55 4.32 -29.85
CA ALA A 157 -3.74 4.73 -30.59
C ALA A 157 -4.83 3.64 -30.63
N ALA A 158 -4.42 2.40 -30.93
CA ALA A 158 -5.30 1.25 -31.11
C ALA A 158 -5.57 0.46 -29.82
N TRP A 159 -4.78 0.69 -28.77
CA TRP A 159 -4.83 -0.06 -27.51
C TRP A 159 -6.19 0.05 -26.83
N HIS A 160 -6.79 -1.10 -26.50
CA HIS A 160 -8.13 -1.16 -25.89
C HIS A 160 -8.18 -0.48 -24.53
N TYR A 161 -7.12 -0.59 -23.72
CA TYR A 161 -7.07 -0.04 -22.36
C TYR A 161 -7.17 1.50 -22.34
N ARG A 162 -6.83 2.17 -23.45
CA ARG A 162 -7.04 3.63 -23.61
C ARG A 162 -8.50 4.02 -23.83
N ARG A 163 -9.32 3.09 -24.32
CA ARG A 163 -10.69 3.38 -24.78
C ARG A 163 -11.68 3.51 -23.63
N ASP A 164 -11.34 2.98 -22.47
CA ASP A 164 -12.09 3.24 -21.25
C ASP A 164 -12.06 4.75 -20.96
N PRO A 165 -13.22 5.42 -20.85
CA PRO A 165 -13.27 6.86 -20.68
C PRO A 165 -12.70 7.33 -19.34
N THR A 166 -12.63 6.46 -18.33
CA THR A 166 -12.12 6.73 -16.98
C THR A 166 -10.62 6.55 -16.86
N HIS A 167 -9.95 5.95 -17.85
CA HIS A 167 -8.49 5.81 -17.85
C HIS A 167 -7.85 7.12 -18.30
N VAL A 168 -7.30 7.86 -17.33
CA VAL A 168 -6.72 9.19 -17.57
C VAL A 168 -5.21 9.24 -17.38
N VAL A 169 -4.61 8.18 -16.84
CA VAL A 169 -3.15 8.00 -16.73
C VAL A 169 -2.75 6.61 -17.20
N PHE A 170 -1.68 6.54 -17.98
CA PHE A 170 -1.12 5.28 -18.48
C PHE A 170 0.34 5.19 -18.08
N TYR A 171 0.66 4.15 -17.32
CA TYR A 171 1.96 3.95 -16.71
C TYR A 171 2.84 3.02 -17.53
N ARG A 172 4.14 3.21 -17.40
CA ARG A 172 5.17 2.28 -17.88
C ARG A 172 5.92 1.68 -16.71
N ALA A 173 6.65 0.59 -16.96
CA ALA A 173 7.61 0.08 -15.99
C ALA A 173 8.65 1.17 -15.60
N ALA A 174 9.09 1.99 -16.56
CA ALA A 174 9.98 3.13 -16.29
C ALA A 174 9.32 4.17 -15.36
N THR A 175 8.02 4.41 -15.51
CA THR A 175 7.26 5.33 -14.66
C THR A 175 7.31 4.90 -13.19
N PHE A 176 7.03 3.64 -12.91
CA PHE A 176 7.06 3.12 -11.54
C PHE A 176 8.46 3.12 -10.93
N ARG A 177 9.52 2.91 -11.73
CA ARG A 177 10.90 3.07 -11.25
C ARG A 177 11.22 4.50 -10.84
N VAL A 178 10.74 5.49 -11.60
CA VAL A 178 10.92 6.92 -11.25
C VAL A 178 10.10 7.30 -10.01
N ILE A 179 8.87 6.81 -9.90
CA ILE A 179 8.04 6.98 -8.69
C ILE A 179 8.77 6.38 -7.48
N ALA A 180 9.24 5.14 -7.59
CA ALA A 180 9.96 4.48 -6.51
C ALA A 180 11.19 5.28 -6.07
N ALA A 181 12.02 5.72 -7.03
CA ALA A 181 13.19 6.54 -6.73
C ALA A 181 12.83 7.84 -6.00
N ARG A 182 11.74 8.51 -6.40
CA ARG A 182 11.26 9.74 -5.76
C ARG A 182 10.91 9.55 -4.27
N PHE A 183 10.34 8.41 -3.91
CA PHE A 183 9.95 8.10 -2.53
C PHE A 183 10.99 7.27 -1.75
N GLY A 184 12.15 6.97 -2.36
CA GLY A 184 13.14 6.07 -1.76
C GLY A 184 12.66 4.62 -1.63
N TRP A 185 11.68 4.22 -2.45
CA TRP A 185 11.14 2.87 -2.48
C TRP A 185 11.94 1.95 -3.39
N ARG A 186 11.77 0.64 -3.19
CA ARG A 186 12.21 -0.39 -4.15
C ARG A 186 11.05 -0.76 -5.06
N CYS A 187 11.33 -1.04 -6.33
CA CYS A 187 10.32 -1.39 -7.34
C CYS A 187 10.58 -2.76 -7.92
N GLU A 188 9.56 -3.61 -7.91
CA GLU A 188 9.58 -4.96 -8.49
C GLU A 188 8.37 -5.12 -9.43
N LEU A 189 8.57 -5.84 -10.53
CA LEU A 189 7.52 -6.17 -11.50
C LEU A 189 7.48 -7.70 -11.65
N PRO A 190 6.89 -8.42 -10.67
CA PRO A 190 6.98 -9.89 -10.61
C PRO A 190 6.16 -10.60 -11.69
N ALA A 191 5.20 -9.91 -12.30
CA ALA A 191 4.39 -10.40 -13.40
C ALA A 191 4.02 -9.24 -14.33
N LYS A 192 3.48 -9.59 -15.51
CA LYS A 192 2.85 -8.60 -16.39
C LYS A 192 1.80 -7.80 -15.60
N ASP A 193 1.76 -6.49 -15.78
CA ASP A 193 0.77 -5.57 -15.19
C ASP A 193 0.70 -5.56 -13.66
N VAL A 194 1.69 -6.15 -12.97
CA VAL A 194 1.78 -6.18 -11.51
C VAL A 194 3.02 -5.42 -11.07
N VAL A 195 2.84 -4.48 -10.16
CA VAL A 195 3.93 -3.68 -9.59
C VAL A 195 3.90 -3.79 -8.08
N LEU A 196 5.03 -4.13 -7.48
CA LEU A 196 5.22 -4.12 -6.04
C LEU A 196 6.25 -3.04 -5.68
N LEU A 197 5.86 -2.14 -4.80
CA LEU A 197 6.67 -1.05 -4.29
C LEU A 197 6.89 -1.25 -2.79
N HIS A 198 8.14 -1.26 -2.35
CA HIS A 198 8.48 -1.45 -0.95
C HIS A 198 9.08 -0.18 -0.36
N LYS A 199 8.44 0.33 0.69
CA LYS A 199 8.93 1.44 1.50
C LYS A 199 9.92 0.90 2.53
N PRO A 200 11.23 1.16 2.41
CA PRO A 200 12.21 0.62 3.35
C PRO A 200 11.92 1.10 4.78
N ALA A 201 12.19 0.23 5.76
CA ALA A 201 12.30 0.69 7.14
C ALA A 201 13.54 1.58 7.26
N PRO A 202 13.51 2.67 8.04
CA PRO A 202 14.73 3.37 8.41
C PRO A 202 15.68 2.37 9.08
N PRO A 203 17.00 2.51 8.90
CA PRO A 203 17.96 1.69 9.63
C PRO A 203 17.65 1.79 11.12
N ALA A 204 17.64 0.66 11.82
CA ALA A 204 17.50 0.66 13.26
C ALA A 204 18.56 1.61 13.83
N ALA A 205 18.13 2.58 14.65
CA ALA A 205 19.08 3.44 15.34
C ALA A 205 20.06 2.53 16.09
N ALA A 206 21.35 2.68 15.82
CA ALA A 206 22.38 1.93 16.53
C ALA A 206 22.12 2.11 18.02
N ALA A 207 21.87 1.02 18.73
CA ALA A 207 21.69 1.06 20.17
C ALA A 207 22.90 1.81 20.75
N PRO A 208 22.72 2.82 21.63
CA PRO A 208 23.85 3.45 22.27
C PRO A 208 24.68 2.35 22.92
N CYS A 209 25.94 2.26 22.51
CA CYS A 209 26.88 1.29 23.03
C CYS A 209 26.93 1.51 24.54
N LEU A 210 26.26 0.65 25.33
CA LEU A 210 26.37 0.66 26.77
C LEU A 210 27.84 0.43 27.07
N SER A 211 28.54 1.48 27.52
CA SER A 211 29.91 1.36 27.98
C SER A 211 29.93 0.27 29.07
N PRO A 212 30.92 -0.63 29.08
CA PRO A 212 31.00 -1.65 30.11
C PRO A 212 31.01 -0.99 31.49
N PRO A 213 30.38 -1.60 32.51
CA PRO A 213 30.37 -1.05 33.85
C PRO A 213 31.82 -0.86 34.34
N ASN A 214 32.11 0.34 34.83
CA ASN A 214 33.40 0.70 35.42
C ASN A 214 33.67 -0.24 36.62
N PRO A 215 34.75 -1.04 36.62
CA PRO A 215 35.03 -1.98 37.70
C PRO A 215 35.35 -1.31 39.06
N ASP A 216 35.57 0.01 39.08
CA ASP A 216 36.06 0.72 40.26
C ASP A 216 34.95 1.34 41.15
N ARG A 217 33.69 0.91 41.03
CA ARG A 217 32.62 1.37 41.92
C ARG A 217 32.46 0.41 43.10
N GLU A 218 33.25 0.64 44.15
CA GLU A 218 33.09 -0.03 45.45
C GLU A 218 31.65 0.12 45.97
N SER A 219 31.02 -1.01 46.30
CA SER A 219 29.72 -1.09 46.97
C SER A 219 29.86 -0.76 48.46
N PRO A 220 29.04 0.13 49.04
CA PRO A 220 29.03 0.30 50.48
C PRO A 220 28.28 -0.86 51.17
N CYS A 221 29.06 -1.63 51.92
CA CYS A 221 28.79 -2.39 53.15
C CYS A 221 27.33 -2.76 53.49
N ALA A 222 27.06 -4.07 53.54
CA ALA A 222 25.86 -4.68 54.10
C ALA A 222 25.80 -4.57 55.63
N THR A 223 24.72 -3.98 56.15
CA THR A 223 24.34 -4.07 57.57
C THR A 223 23.66 -5.42 57.87
N LYS A 224 24.20 -6.13 58.88
CA LYS A 224 23.71 -7.41 59.42
C LYS A 224 22.40 -7.26 60.22
N PRO A 225 21.56 -8.31 60.34
CA PRO A 225 20.42 -8.31 61.24
C PRO A 225 20.82 -8.76 62.66
N SER A 226 20.26 -8.08 63.67
CA SER A 226 20.39 -8.41 65.09
C SER A 226 19.32 -9.40 65.54
N SER A 227 19.75 -10.49 66.17
CA SER A 227 18.96 -11.49 66.86
C SER A 227 18.45 -10.99 68.22
N THR A 228 17.18 -11.21 68.54
CA THR A 228 16.72 -11.24 69.94
C THR A 228 15.66 -12.33 70.15
N THR A 229 15.84 -13.04 71.24
CA THR A 229 15.21 -14.27 71.73
C THR A 229 13.78 -14.09 72.28
N SER A 230 12.97 -15.15 72.15
CA SER A 230 11.67 -15.38 72.80
C SER A 230 11.77 -15.45 74.34
N PRO A 231 10.62 -15.40 75.07
CA PRO A 231 10.06 -16.66 75.57
C PRO A 231 8.51 -16.76 75.62
N THR A 232 8.06 -18.02 75.53
CA THR A 232 6.83 -18.71 76.00
C THR A 232 5.72 -17.95 76.75
N ALA A 233 4.46 -18.20 76.36
CA ALA A 233 3.47 -18.98 77.15
C ALA A 233 2.10 -19.12 76.43
N SER A 234 1.55 -20.34 76.46
CA SER A 234 0.14 -20.72 76.21
C SER A 234 -0.73 -20.36 77.45
N PRO A 235 -2.07 -20.60 77.58
CA PRO A 235 -3.00 -21.34 76.71
C PRO A 235 -4.47 -20.78 76.65
N ARG A 236 -5.35 -21.57 75.98
CA ARG A 236 -6.82 -21.81 76.21
C ARG A 236 -7.88 -21.14 75.31
N SER A 237 -8.59 -22.04 74.61
CA SER A 237 -10.05 -22.25 74.59
C SER A 237 -10.97 -21.12 74.09
N ALA A 238 -11.63 -21.30 72.95
CA ALA A 238 -12.96 -21.89 72.79
C ALA A 238 -13.28 -22.05 71.29
#